data_AF-A0A562BS18-F1
#
_entry.id   AF-A0A562BS18-F1
#
_cell.length_a   1.000
_cell.length_b   1.000
_cell.length_c   1.000
_cell.angle_alpha   90.00
_cell.angle_beta   90.00
_cell.angle_gamma   90.00
#
_symmetry.space_group_name_H-M   'P 1'
#
loop_
_entity.id
_entity.type
_entity.pdbx_description
1 polymer ?
#
loop_
_entity_poly.entity_id
_entity_poly.type
_entity_poly.pdbx_seq_one_letter_code
_entity_poly.pdbx_strand_id
1 'polypeptide(L)'
;MDTVAIVTAQQAQAYGAACVATVGATPGLVSQSVAPVLPAGMLPPVDAGCMAVVNSSGGRDVYGYMRVAPGASASLLGTSQGSRAWFRIESQGSAINIATGVAHTVPSSLPVGALVHWIQLNT
;
A
#
# COMPACT_ATOMS: atom_id res chain seq x y z
N MET A 1 -4.84 20.12 -11.73
CA MET A 1 -4.79 18.64 -11.67
C MET A 1 -3.86 18.16 -10.57
N ASP A 2 -2.83 18.94 -10.19
CA ASP A 2 -1.91 18.62 -9.08
C ASP A 2 -2.60 18.41 -7.72
N THR A 3 -3.67 19.14 -7.43
CA THR A 3 -4.41 19.01 -6.16
C THR A 3 -5.01 17.60 -5.98
N VAL A 4 -5.51 16.97 -7.06
CA VAL A 4 -6.11 15.63 -6.98
C VAL A 4 -5.02 14.56 -6.77
N ALA A 5 -3.86 14.72 -7.42
CA ALA A 5 -2.71 13.84 -7.21
C ALA A 5 -2.20 13.91 -5.75
N ILE A 6 -2.14 15.11 -5.18
CA ILE A 6 -1.75 15.32 -3.77
C ILE A 6 -2.76 14.68 -2.82
N VAL A 7 -4.06 14.93 -3.02
CA VAL A 7 -5.11 14.38 -2.13
C VAL A 7 -5.13 12.86 -2.18
N THR A 8 -5.07 12.26 -3.39
CA THR A 8 -5.05 10.79 -3.52
C THR A 8 -3.76 10.16 -2.99
N ALA A 9 -2.62 10.86 -3.06
CA ALA A 9 -1.37 10.42 -2.41
C ALA A 9 -1.48 10.42 -0.88
N GLN A 10 -2.03 11.48 -0.28
CA GLN A 10 -2.27 11.56 1.16
C GLN A 10 -3.27 10.49 1.63
N GLN A 11 -4.32 10.25 0.85
CA GLN A 11 -5.30 9.22 1.13
C GLN A 11 -4.68 7.82 1.09
N ALA A 12 -3.82 7.55 0.09
CA ALA A 12 -3.05 6.32 0.02
C ALA A 12 -2.11 6.14 1.22
N GLN A 13 -1.44 7.21 1.68
CA GLN A 13 -0.60 7.21 2.89
C GLN A 13 -1.40 6.84 4.13
N ALA A 14 -2.50 7.55 4.38
CA ALA A 14 -3.34 7.32 5.55
C ALA A 14 -3.91 5.88 5.56
N TYR A 15 -4.41 5.42 4.41
CA TYR A 15 -4.96 4.07 4.29
C TYR A 15 -3.88 2.98 4.44
N GLY A 16 -2.73 3.14 3.77
CA GLY A 16 -1.62 2.22 3.85
C GLY A 16 -1.04 2.12 5.27
N ALA A 17 -0.96 3.24 6.00
CA ALA A 17 -0.55 3.25 7.40
C ALA A 17 -1.57 2.55 8.30
N ALA A 18 -2.87 2.80 8.10
CA ALA A 18 -3.94 2.14 8.85
C ALA A 18 -3.95 0.61 8.64
N CYS A 19 -3.70 0.16 7.41
CA CYS A 19 -3.55 -1.26 7.07
C CYS A 19 -2.39 -1.91 7.83
N VAL A 20 -1.20 -1.32 7.76
CA VAL A 20 -0.01 -1.83 8.47
C VAL A 20 -0.23 -1.83 9.98
N ALA A 21 -0.82 -0.77 10.55
CA ALA A 21 -1.11 -0.69 11.98
C ALA A 21 -2.11 -1.78 12.42
N THR A 22 -3.18 -2.00 11.65
CA THR A 22 -4.21 -3.01 11.97
C THR A 22 -3.63 -4.42 11.96
N VAL A 23 -2.87 -4.76 10.91
CA VAL A 23 -2.23 -6.08 10.80
C VAL A 23 -1.13 -6.23 11.84
N GLY A 24 -0.33 -5.19 12.10
CA GLY A 24 0.70 -5.19 13.13
C GLY A 24 0.15 -5.37 14.54
N ALA A 25 -1.05 -4.86 14.82
CA ALA A 25 -1.74 -5.05 16.09
C ALA A 25 -2.39 -6.44 16.26
N THR A 26 -2.44 -7.25 15.20
CA THR A 26 -3.06 -8.59 15.21
C THR A 26 -2.05 -9.67 14.80
N PRO A 27 -1.25 -10.20 15.76
CA PRO A 27 -0.27 -11.24 15.46
C PRO A 27 -0.90 -12.45 14.77
N GLY A 28 -0.23 -12.98 13.73
CA GLY A 28 -0.71 -14.12 12.97
C GLY A 28 -1.84 -13.84 11.97
N LEU A 29 -2.34 -12.60 11.87
CA LEU A 29 -3.39 -12.27 10.91
C LEU A 29 -2.90 -12.42 9.47
N VAL A 30 -3.46 -13.40 8.76
CA VAL A 30 -3.27 -13.64 7.33
C VAL A 30 -4.64 -13.63 6.69
N SER A 31 -4.87 -12.70 5.77
CA SER A 31 -6.12 -12.56 5.05
C SER A 31 -5.91 -11.77 3.77
N GLN A 32 -6.60 -12.15 2.70
CA GLN A 32 -6.65 -11.37 1.46
C GLN A 32 -7.59 -10.16 1.55
N SER A 33 -8.39 -10.07 2.62
CA SER A 33 -9.27 -8.94 2.89
C SER A 33 -9.26 -8.64 4.39
N VAL A 34 -8.48 -7.63 4.76
CA VAL A 34 -8.43 -7.07 6.12
C VAL A 34 -9.23 -5.78 6.09
N ALA A 35 -10.08 -5.57 7.09
CA ALA A 35 -10.76 -4.29 7.31
C ALA A 35 -9.89 -3.43 8.24
N PRO A 36 -9.12 -2.45 7.71
CA PRO A 36 -8.27 -1.63 8.55
C PRO A 36 -9.08 -0.69 9.44
N VAL A 37 -8.58 -0.44 10.65
CA VAL A 37 -9.11 0.61 11.53
C VAL A 37 -8.65 1.95 10.98
N LEU A 38 -9.57 2.67 10.34
CA LEU A 38 -9.28 3.97 9.72
C LEU A 38 -9.29 5.11 10.75
N PRO A 39 -8.50 6.18 10.53
CA PRO A 39 -8.59 7.40 11.32
C PRO A 39 -10.01 8.00 11.35
N ALA A 40 -10.37 8.65 12.45
CA ALA A 40 -11.66 9.30 12.57
C ALA A 40 -11.90 10.31 11.43
N GLY A 41 -13.07 10.24 10.81
CA GLY A 41 -13.44 11.09 9.67
C GLY A 41 -12.92 10.61 8.30
N MET A 42 -12.13 9.54 8.25
CA MET A 42 -11.72 8.92 6.98
C MET A 42 -12.73 7.87 6.54
N LEU A 43 -13.25 8.03 5.31
CA LEU A 43 -13.97 6.95 4.64
C LEU A 43 -13.00 6.04 3.89
N PRO A 44 -13.27 4.72 3.82
CA PRO A 44 -12.49 3.81 3.00
C PRO A 44 -12.47 4.32 1.55
N PRO A 45 -11.29 4.54 0.96
CA PRO A 45 -11.21 5.02 -0.41
C PRO A 45 -11.78 3.97 -1.37
N VAL A 46 -12.39 4.43 -2.47
CA VAL A 46 -12.87 3.54 -3.53
C VAL A 46 -11.69 2.75 -4.10
N ASP A 47 -11.90 1.44 -4.33
CA ASP A 47 -10.87 0.50 -4.79
C ASP A 47 -9.64 0.38 -3.87
N ALA A 48 -9.76 0.76 -2.59
CA ALA A 48 -8.74 0.48 -1.59
C ALA A 48 -8.91 -0.93 -1.00
N GLY A 49 -7.80 -1.56 -0.64
CA GLY A 49 -7.79 -2.86 0.00
C GLY A 49 -6.57 -3.08 0.87
N CYS A 50 -6.74 -3.91 1.89
CA CYS A 50 -5.69 -4.27 2.82
C CYS A 50 -5.60 -5.79 2.85
N MET A 51 -4.38 -6.32 2.70
CA MET A 51 -4.14 -7.76 2.77
C MET A 51 -2.86 -8.05 3.54
N ALA A 52 -2.81 -9.22 4.15
CA ALA A 52 -1.66 -9.78 4.82
C ALA A 52 -1.47 -11.22 4.32
N VAL A 53 -0.31 -11.52 3.77
CA VAL A 53 0.03 -12.85 3.26
C VAL A 53 1.25 -13.39 3.98
N VAL A 54 1.34 -14.71 4.12
CA VAL A 54 2.54 -15.36 4.67
C VAL A 54 3.70 -15.14 3.70
N ASN A 55 4.85 -14.71 4.24
CA ASN A 55 6.08 -14.59 3.46
C ASN A 55 6.97 -15.83 3.63
N SER A 56 7.95 -16.01 2.75
CA SER A 56 8.83 -17.18 2.74
C SER A 56 9.76 -17.28 3.95
N SER A 57 9.96 -16.19 4.70
CA SER A 57 10.77 -16.16 5.91
C SER A 57 9.98 -16.46 7.20
N GLY A 58 8.71 -16.89 7.08
CA GLY A 58 7.85 -17.22 8.23
C GLY A 58 7.18 -16.01 8.90
N GLY A 59 7.37 -14.81 8.34
CA GLY A 59 6.65 -13.60 8.70
C GLY A 59 5.45 -13.35 7.78
N ARG A 60 5.07 -12.07 7.64
CA ARG A 60 3.94 -11.64 6.81
C ARG A 60 4.30 -10.43 5.95
N ASP A 61 3.92 -10.47 4.68
CA ASP A 61 3.90 -9.30 3.81
C ASP A 61 2.53 -8.62 3.95
N VAL A 62 2.54 -7.34 4.32
CA VAL A 62 1.34 -6.52 4.44
C VAL A 62 1.27 -5.56 3.27
N TYR A 63 0.14 -5.56 2.57
CA TYR A 63 -0.12 -4.68 1.43
C TYR A 63 -1.37 -3.83 1.70
N GLY A 64 -1.17 -2.55 1.93
CA GLY A 64 -2.25 -1.55 1.89
C GLY A 64 -2.21 -0.84 0.55
N TYR A 65 -3.27 -0.98 -0.26
CA TYR A 65 -3.28 -0.48 -1.63
C TYR A 65 -4.51 0.36 -1.95
N MET A 66 -4.36 1.26 -2.92
CA MET A 66 -5.43 2.13 -3.41
C MET A 66 -5.09 2.58 -4.83
N ARG A 67 -6.11 2.67 -5.71
CA ARG A 67 -5.96 3.36 -7.00
C ARG A 67 -5.82 4.86 -6.80
N VAL A 68 -4.86 5.46 -7.50
CA VAL A 68 -4.55 6.88 -7.36
C VAL A 68 -4.59 7.61 -8.70
N ALA A 69 -4.72 8.93 -8.65
CA ALA A 69 -4.64 9.75 -9.85
C ALA A 69 -3.20 9.73 -10.44
N PRO A 70 -3.05 9.98 -11.75
CA PRO A 70 -1.74 10.21 -12.36
C PRO A 70 -0.98 11.31 -11.60
N GLY A 71 0.33 11.11 -11.39
CA GLY A 71 1.18 12.03 -10.64
C GLY A 71 1.21 11.80 -9.12
N ALA A 72 0.25 11.05 -8.55
CA ALA A 72 0.23 10.79 -7.11
C ALA A 72 1.48 10.07 -6.59
N SER A 73 2.12 9.22 -7.40
CA SER A 73 3.39 8.57 -7.02
C SER A 73 4.52 9.58 -6.76
N ALA A 74 4.58 10.66 -7.54
CA ALA A 74 5.58 11.71 -7.36
C ALA A 74 5.30 12.55 -6.10
N SER A 75 4.03 12.91 -5.89
CA SER A 75 3.59 13.60 -4.66
C SER A 75 3.84 12.76 -3.41
N LEU A 76 3.59 11.45 -3.51
CA LEU A 76 3.84 10.48 -2.45
C LEU A 76 5.33 10.37 -2.13
N LEU A 77 6.20 10.30 -3.16
CA LEU A 77 7.65 10.21 -2.95
C LEU A 77 8.18 11.43 -2.18
N GLY A 78 7.71 12.64 -2.54
CA GLY A 78 8.07 13.87 -1.85
C GLY A 78 7.62 13.89 -0.38
N THR A 79 6.37 13.50 -0.11
CA THR A 79 5.81 13.52 1.26
C THR A 79 6.28 12.38 2.14
N SER A 80 6.65 11.23 1.55
CA SER A 80 7.21 10.07 2.26
C SER A 80 8.73 10.14 2.44
N GLN A 81 9.36 11.25 2.05
CA GLN A 81 10.81 11.47 2.13
C GLN A 81 11.63 10.34 1.47
N GLY A 82 11.14 9.80 0.34
CA GLY A 82 11.84 8.73 -0.37
C GLY A 82 11.70 7.34 0.26
N SER A 83 10.67 7.09 1.08
CA SER A 83 10.45 5.78 1.71
C SER A 83 10.40 4.65 0.68
N ARG A 84 11.18 3.59 0.95
CA ARG A 84 11.24 2.38 0.12
C ARG A 84 10.07 1.42 0.35
N ALA A 85 9.12 1.77 1.22
CA ALA A 85 7.92 0.98 1.47
C ALA A 85 6.82 1.18 0.40
N TRP A 86 7.04 2.07 -0.56
CA TRP A 86 6.03 2.43 -1.54
C TRP A 86 6.33 1.88 -2.93
N PHE A 87 5.30 1.31 -3.52
CA PHE A 87 5.36 0.65 -4.82
C PHE A 87 4.17 1.04 -5.67
N ARG A 88 4.34 1.00 -6.99
CA ARG A 88 3.27 1.13 -7.97
C ARG A 88 3.09 -0.20 -8.68
N ILE A 89 1.85 -0.66 -8.82
CA ILE A 89 1.54 -1.86 -9.61
C ILE A 89 1.60 -1.50 -11.10
N GLU A 90 2.59 -2.04 -11.79
CA GLU A 90 2.79 -1.85 -13.23
C GLU A 90 1.99 -2.86 -14.04
N SER A 91 2.02 -4.12 -13.62
CA SER A 91 1.31 -5.24 -14.22
C SER A 91 0.90 -6.24 -13.14
N GLN A 92 0.01 -7.17 -13.48
CA GLN A 92 -0.43 -8.18 -12.50
C GLN A 92 0.77 -9.00 -12.01
N GLY A 93 0.94 -9.06 -10.69
CA GLY A 93 2.03 -9.80 -10.05
C GLY A 93 3.37 -9.05 -10.00
N SER A 94 3.45 -7.82 -10.51
CA SER A 94 4.68 -7.02 -10.52
C SER A 94 4.43 -5.60 -10.00
N ALA A 95 5.29 -5.16 -9.07
CA ALA A 95 5.29 -3.82 -8.55
C ALA A 95 6.67 -3.17 -8.69
N ILE A 96 6.69 -1.88 -9.02
CA ILE A 96 7.92 -1.08 -9.11
C ILE A 96 8.03 -0.22 -7.86
N ASN A 97 9.18 -0.26 -7.19
CA ASN A 97 9.47 0.64 -6.07
C ASN A 97 9.53 2.08 -6.56
N ILE A 98 8.72 2.99 -6.00
CA ILE A 98 8.64 4.36 -6.52
C ILE A 98 9.90 5.20 -6.22
N ALA A 99 10.72 4.78 -5.25
CA ALA A 99 11.96 5.46 -4.90
C ALA A 99 13.16 4.93 -5.70
N THR A 100 13.22 3.61 -5.96
CA THR A 100 14.40 2.99 -6.60
C THR A 100 14.18 2.52 -8.03
N GLY A 101 12.94 2.45 -8.52
CA GLY A 101 12.60 1.92 -9.84
C GLY A 101 12.79 0.40 -9.99
N VAL A 102 13.07 -0.31 -8.89
CA VAL A 102 13.34 -1.76 -8.90
C VAL A 102 12.01 -2.52 -8.90
N ALA A 103 11.93 -3.57 -9.73
CA ALA A 103 10.76 -4.45 -9.81
C ALA A 103 10.78 -5.53 -8.73
N HIS A 104 9.59 -5.85 -8.22
CA HIS A 104 9.37 -6.88 -7.21
C HIS A 104 8.12 -7.69 -7.53
N THR A 105 8.15 -8.99 -7.21
CA THR A 105 6.98 -9.86 -7.29
C THR A 105 6.02 -9.54 -6.14
N VAL A 106 4.73 -9.42 -6.47
CA VAL A 106 3.64 -9.18 -5.52
C VAL A 106 2.43 -10.07 -5.87
N PRO A 107 1.40 -10.17 -5.01
CA PRO A 107 0.17 -10.88 -5.36
C PRO A 107 -0.48 -10.35 -6.65
N SER A 108 -0.92 -11.25 -7.53
CA SER A 108 -1.57 -10.90 -8.80
C SER A 108 -2.98 -10.30 -8.64
N SER A 109 -3.57 -10.42 -7.45
CA SER A 109 -4.84 -9.80 -7.08
C SER A 109 -4.75 -8.28 -6.90
N LEU A 110 -3.54 -7.72 -6.80
CA LEU A 110 -3.36 -6.28 -6.68
C LEU A 110 -3.72 -5.56 -7.99
N PRO A 111 -4.56 -4.52 -7.95
CA PRO A 111 -5.03 -3.85 -9.16
C PRO A 111 -3.91 -3.04 -9.81
N VAL A 112 -3.78 -3.18 -11.13
CA VAL A 112 -2.85 -2.38 -11.95
C VAL A 112 -3.16 -0.89 -11.80
N GLY A 113 -2.10 -0.08 -11.66
CA GLY A 113 -2.20 1.36 -11.44
C GLY A 113 -2.41 1.79 -9.98
N ALA A 114 -2.52 0.85 -9.04
CA ALA A 114 -2.56 1.17 -7.62
C ALA A 114 -1.18 1.55 -7.06
N LEU A 115 -1.20 2.42 -6.06
CA LEU A 115 -0.09 2.58 -5.12
C LEU A 115 -0.27 1.60 -3.97
N VAL A 116 0.84 1.01 -3.54
CA VAL A 116 0.89 0.00 -2.49
C VAL A 116 1.90 0.39 -1.45
N HIS A 117 1.46 0.45 -0.20
CA HIS A 117 2.31 0.44 0.97
C HIS A 117 2.60 -1.01 1.33
N TRP A 118 3.84 -1.44 1.15
CA TRP A 118 4.29 -2.79 1.43
C TRP A 118 5.32 -2.79 2.55
N ILE A 119 5.00 -3.53 3.62
CA ILE A 119 5.89 -3.75 4.76
C ILE A 119 5.98 -5.24 5.05
N GLN A 120 7.20 -5.69 5.35
CA GLN A 120 7.47 -7.02 5.90
C GLN A 120 7.42 -6.98 7.42
N LEU A 121 6.57 -7.80 8.03
CA LEU A 121 6.50 -8.02 9.46
C LEU A 121 7.10 -9.38 9.81
N ASN A 122 8.14 -9.39 10.65
CA ASN A 122 8.90 -10.61 11.00
C ASN A 122 8.51 -11.20 12.37
N THR A 123 7.29 -10.93 12.84
CA THR A 123 6.81 -11.31 14.19
C THR A 123 5.80 -12.44 14.18
#